data_AF-A0AAW3HGH9-F1
#
_entry.id   AF-A0AAW3HGH9-F1
#
_cell.length_a   1.000
_cell.length_b   1.000
_cell.length_c   1.000
_cell.angle_alpha   90.00
_cell.angle_beta   90.00
_cell.angle_gamma   90.00
#
_symmetry.space_group_name_H-M   'P 1'
#
loop_
_entity.id
_entity.type
_entity.pdbx_description
1 polymer ?
#
loop_
_entity_poly.entity_id
_entity_poly.type
_entity_poly.pdbx_seq_one_letter_code
_entity_poly.pdbx_strand_id
1 'polypeptide(L)' 'MKYYSSDQVFNDLVSGEVKRHVIYASMQAAKSRGYLDRMKIFADALARYDQYRKEKPE' A
#
# COMPACT_ATOMS: atom_id res chain seq x y z
N MET A 1 -12.50 -0.72 2.88
CA MET A 1 -11.15 -1.32 2.84
C MET A 1 -10.81 -1.90 4.20
N LYS A 2 -10.64 -3.22 4.27
CA LYS A 2 -10.25 -3.99 5.46
C LYS A 2 -8.74 -4.30 5.37
N TYR A 3 -7.90 -3.28 5.48
CA TYR A 3 -6.45 -3.50 5.54
C TYR A 3 -6.01 -3.37 6.98
N TYR A 4 -5.58 -4.50 7.54
CA TYR A 4 -5.12 -4.60 8.93
C TYR A 4 -3.60 -4.75 9.05
N SER A 5 -2.92 -5.06 7.94
CA SER A 5 -1.46 -5.16 7.86
C SER A 5 -0.92 -4.69 6.50
N SER A 6 0.37 -4.36 6.47
CA SER A 6 1.08 -3.99 5.24
C SER A 6 1.27 -5.18 4.30
N ASP A 7 1.33 -6.40 4.82
CA ASP A 7 1.42 -7.62 4.01
C ASP A 7 0.19 -7.84 3.12
N GLN A 8 -1.02 -7.60 3.64
CA GLN A 8 -2.24 -7.71 2.84
C GLN A 8 -2.22 -6.72 1.68
N VAL A 9 -1.87 -5.46 1.95
CA VAL A 9 -1.79 -4.42 0.92
C VAL A 9 -0.74 -4.76 -0.12
N PHE A 10 0.42 -5.28 0.30
CA PHE A 10 1.49 -5.69 -0.61
C PHE A 10 1.07 -6.86 -1.50
N ASN A 11 0.44 -7.90 -0.93
CA ASN A 11 -0.02 -9.05 -1.70
C ASN A 11 -1.09 -8.67 -2.74
N ASP A 12 -2.01 -7.77 -2.38
CA ASP A 12 -3.01 -7.24 -3.32
C ASP A 12 -2.36 -6.40 -4.44
N LEU A 13 -1.29 -5.67 -4.13
CA LEU A 13 -0.52 -4.92 -5.13
C LEU A 13 0.22 -5.86 -6.09
N VAL A 14 0.82 -6.93 -5.58
CA VAL A 14 1.56 -7.92 -6.37
C VAL A 14 0.63 -8.77 -7.23
N SER A 15 -0.52 -9.18 -6.70
CA SER A 15 -1.55 -9.92 -7.45
C SER A 15 -2.28 -9.05 -8.47
N GLY A 16 -2.20 -7.72 -8.33
CA GLY A 16 -2.85 -6.76 -9.22
C GLY A 16 -4.33 -6.52 -8.90
N GLU A 17 -4.86 -7.11 -7.82
CA GLU A 17 -6.21 -6.88 -7.29
C GLU A 17 -6.44 -5.41 -6.94
N VAL A 18 -5.38 -4.72 -6.48
CA VAL A 18 -5.40 -3.28 -6.24
C VAL A 18 -4.29 -2.57 -7.00
N LYS A 19 -4.56 -1.34 -7.45
CA LYS A 19 -3.57 -0.51 -8.13
C LYS A 19 -2.89 0.45 -7.15
N ARG A 20 -1.63 0.78 -7.41
CA ARG A 20 -0.81 1.69 -6.58
C ARG A 20 -1.50 3.02 -6.28
N HIS A 21 -2.17 3.63 -7.27
CA HIS A 21 -2.88 4.91 -7.08
C HIS A 21 -4.05 4.81 -6.09
N VAL A 22 -4.71 3.65 -6.00
CA VAL A 22 -5.79 3.39 -5.04
C VAL A 22 -5.24 3.36 -3.61
N ILE A 23 -4.07 2.74 -3.41
CA ILE A 23 -3.39 2.73 -2.12
C ILE A 23 -2.90 4.13 -1.74
N TYR A 24 -2.37 4.91 -2.70
CA TYR A 24 -2.02 6.32 -2.46
C TYR A 24 -3.23 7.16 -2.02
N ALA A 25 -4.37 7.06 -2.73
CA ALA A 25 -5.58 7.77 -2.34
C ALA A 25 -6.05 7.38 -0.93
N SER A 26 -5.95 6.09 -0.60
CA SER A 26 -6.31 5.56 0.73
C SER A 26 -5.35 6.05 1.83
N MET A 27 -4.06 6.17 1.52
CA MET A 27 -3.06 6.73 2.40
C MET A 27 -3.32 8.23 2.68
N GLN A 28 -3.65 9.01 1.65
CA GLN A 28 -3.99 10.43 1.82
C GLN A 28 -5.28 10.61 2.64
N ALA A 29 -6.29 9.77 2.41
CA ALA A 29 -7.52 9.78 3.20
C ALA A 29 -7.27 9.38 4.67
N ALA A 30 -6.35 8.43 4.93
CA ALA A 30 -5.95 8.08 6.28
C ALA A 30 -5.23 9.24 6.97
N LYS A 31 -4.31 9.91 6.25
CA LYS A 31 -3.58 11.09 6.73
C LYS A 31 -4.54 12.23 7.08
N SER A 32 -5.49 12.55 6.20
CA SER A 32 -6.44 13.66 6.43
C SER A 32 -7.38 13.40 7.61
N ARG A 33 -7.58 12.14 7.99
CA ARG A 33 -8.43 11.71 9.12
C ARG A 33 -7.64 11.45 10.40
N GLY A 34 -6.31 11.63 10.39
CA GLY A 34 -5.45 11.38 11.55
C GLY A 34 -5.21 9.89 11.86
N TYR A 35 -5.50 8.97 10.94
CA TYR A 35 -5.25 7.54 11.12
C TYR A 35 -3.79 7.19 10.79
N LEU A 36 -2.88 7.57 11.69
CA LEU A 36 -1.44 7.46 11.48
C LEU A 36 -0.96 6.00 11.32
N ASP A 37 -1.49 5.08 12.12
CA ASP A 37 -1.13 3.65 12.02
C ASP A 37 -1.50 3.07 10.65
N ARG A 38 -2.66 3.49 10.14
CA ARG A 38 -3.16 3.06 8.83
C ARG A 38 -2.35 3.69 7.69
N MET A 39 -1.96 4.95 7.84
CA MET A 39 -1.03 5.58 6.91
C MET A 39 0.29 4.82 6.85
N LYS A 40 0.84 4.40 8.01
CA LYS A 40 2.08 3.62 8.09
C LYS A 40 1.96 2.28 7.37
N ILE A 41 0.86 1.56 7.59
CA ILE A 41 0.55 0.30 6.87
C ILE A 41 0.65 0.49 5.34
N PHE A 42 0.03 1.55 4.81
CA PHE A 42 0.06 1.83 3.38
C PHE A 42 1.44 2.25 2.87
N ALA A 43 2.15 3.09 3.63
CA ALA A 43 3.50 3.53 3.27
C ALA A 43 4.48 2.35 3.22
N ASP A 44 4.45 1.48 4.22
CA ASP A 44 5.32 0.30 4.29
C ASP A 44 5.06 -0.67 3.13
N ALA A 45 3.78 -0.89 2.80
CA ALA A 45 3.40 -1.75 1.66
C ALA A 45 3.85 -1.17 0.32
N LEU A 46 3.69 0.15 0.12
CA LEU A 46 4.14 0.83 -1.10
C LEU A 46 5.66 0.77 -1.25
N ALA A 47 6.41 1.01 -0.17
CA ALA A 47 7.87 0.93 -0.20
C ALA A 47 8.36 -0.48 -0.58
N ARG A 48 7.74 -1.53 -0.02
CA ARG A 48 8.03 -2.92 -0.38
C ARG A 48 7.66 -3.23 -1.82
N TYR A 49 6.51 -2.75 -2.30
CA TYR A 49 6.10 -2.94 -3.68
C TYR A 49 7.02 -2.24 -4.68
N ASP A 50 7.49 -1.04 -4.35
CA ASP A 50 8.46 -0.31 -5.17
C ASP A 50 9.81 -1.04 -5.24
N GLN A 51 10.26 -1.68 -4.14
CA GLN A 51 11.44 -2.56 -4.15
C GLN A 51 11.21 -3.81 -5.01
N TYR A 52 10.07 -4.49 -4.83
CA TYR A 52 9.69 -5.67 -5.60
C TYR A 52 9.72 -5.42 -7.12
N ARG A 53 9.22 -4.26 -7.57
CA ARG A 53 9.24 -3.88 -9.00
C ARG A 53 10.64 -3.55 -9.53
N LYS A 54 11.56 -3.09 -8.68
CA LYS A 54 12.95 -2.85 -9.07
C LYS A 54 13.70 -4.17 -9.27
N GLU A 55 13.41 -5.18 -8.46
CA GLU A 55 14.03 -6.51 -8.53
C GLU A 55 13.44 -7.37 -9.64
N LYS A 56 12.19 -7.11 -10.03
CA LYS A 56 11.50 -7.75 -11.16
C LYS A 56 11.15 -6.71 -12.23
N PRO A 57 12.14 -6.22 -13.00
CA PRO A 57 11.83 -5.49 -14.21
C PRO A 57 11.06 -6.45 -15.13
N GLU A 58 9.80 -6.13 -15.41
CA GLU A 58 9.06 -6.75 -16.52
C GLU A 58 9.85 -6.65 -17.82
#